data_AF-A0A1D1YWH0-F1
#
_entry.id   AF-A0A1D1YWH0-F1
#
_cell.length_a   1.000
_cell.length_b   1.000
_cell.length_c   1.000
_cell.angle_alpha   90.00
_cell.angle_beta   90.00
_cell.angle_gamma   90.00
#
_symmetry.space_group_name_H-M   'P 1'
#
loop_
_entity.id
_entity.type
_entity.pdbx_description
1 polymer ?
#
loop_
_entity_poly.entity_id
_entity_poly.type
_entity_poly.pdbx_seq_one_letter_code
_entity_poly.pdbx_strand_id
1 'polypeptide(L)'
;TDVLYVSDPCEHLDQGEEGDVGFFRGVFKSFSVSRVRKMLIDREAKLHPTEVCPYCRAKLWNMLQAKMVPGSASSRLGAYDECVEYYVCLNGHVLGICTLLPLS
;
A
#
# COMPACT_ATOMS: atom_id res chain seq x y z
N THR A 1 6.73 16.29 -8.55
CA THR A 1 7.06 15.14 -7.69
C THR A 1 5.81 14.70 -6.98
N ASP A 2 5.58 13.40 -6.84
CA ASP A 2 4.42 12.90 -6.10
C ASP A 2 4.73 12.89 -4.61
N VAL A 3 3.78 13.30 -3.77
CA VAL A 3 3.92 13.34 -2.32
C VAL A 3 2.91 12.41 -1.70
N LEU A 4 3.41 11.49 -0.88
CA LEU A 4 2.65 10.48 -0.17
C LEU A 4 2.98 10.56 1.32
N TYR A 5 1.94 10.79 2.12
CA TYR A 5 2.01 10.67 3.58
C TYR A 5 1.60 9.26 3.97
N VAL A 6 2.37 8.60 4.83
CA VAL A 6 2.13 7.22 5.28
C VAL A 6 2.26 7.19 6.80
N SER A 7 1.37 6.49 7.47
CA SER A 7 1.50 6.21 8.90
C SER A 7 2.50 5.08 9.15
N ASP A 8 3.02 5.03 10.36
CA ASP A 8 3.68 3.80 10.82
C ASP A 8 2.66 2.65 10.82
N PRO A 9 3.08 1.40 10.57
CA PRO A 9 2.22 0.24 10.70
C PRO A 9 1.79 0.06 12.16
N CYS A 10 0.53 -0.33 12.38
CA CYS A 10 0.15 -0.93 13.66
C CYS A 10 0.47 -2.43 13.64
N GLU A 11 0.98 -2.93 14.77
CA GLU A 11 1.46 -4.30 14.95
C GLU A 11 0.36 -5.20 15.51
N HIS A 12 0.23 -6.40 14.93
CA HIS A 12 -0.77 -7.38 15.31
C HIS A 12 -0.17 -8.79 15.31
N LEU A 13 -0.32 -9.49 16.45
CA LEU A 13 0.13 -10.86 16.66
C LEU A 13 -0.82 -11.85 15.94
N ASP A 14 -0.69 -11.98 14.61
CA ASP A 14 -1.63 -12.76 13.78
C ASP A 14 -0.97 -13.87 12.96
N GLN A 15 0.37 -13.86 12.83
CA GLN A 15 1.11 -14.75 11.92
C GLN A 15 1.97 -15.83 12.63
N GLY A 16 1.90 -15.92 13.96
CA GLY A 16 2.61 -16.97 14.71
C GLY A 16 4.13 -16.89 14.53
N GLU A 17 4.74 -17.94 13.98
CA GLU A 17 6.20 -17.96 13.69
C GLU A 17 6.59 -17.17 12.43
N GLU A 18 5.63 -16.75 11.58
CA GLU A 18 5.91 -15.99 10.37
C GLU A 18 6.19 -14.49 10.64
N GLY A 19 5.94 -14.04 11.88
CA GLY A 19 6.17 -12.66 12.33
C GLY A 19 4.87 -11.93 12.69
N ASP A 20 4.97 -10.62 12.89
CA ASP A 20 3.83 -9.79 13.24
C ASP A 20 3.25 -9.09 12.01
N VAL A 21 1.93 -8.96 11.97
CA VAL A 21 1.24 -8.30 10.86
C VAL A 21 1.18 -6.80 11.12
N GLY A 22 1.67 -6.04 10.15
CA GLY A 22 1.62 -4.58 10.12
C GLY A 22 0.49 -4.07 9.23
N PHE A 23 -0.43 -3.25 9.74
CA PHE A 23 -1.36 -2.49 8.90
C PHE A 23 -0.97 -1.03 8.83
N PHE A 24 -0.85 -0.49 7.62
CA PHE A 24 -0.54 0.92 7.42
C PHE A 24 -1.53 1.60 6.47
N ARG A 25 -1.61 2.91 6.59
CA ARG A 25 -2.46 3.77 5.77
C ARG A 25 -1.66 4.94 5.24
N GLY A 26 -2.14 5.51 4.15
CA GLY A 26 -1.53 6.71 3.59
C GLY A 26 -2.49 7.51 2.73
N VAL A 27 -2.02 8.68 2.30
CA VAL A 27 -2.75 9.54 1.39
C VAL A 27 -1.78 10.31 0.50
N PHE A 28 -2.06 10.31 -0.80
CA PHE A 28 -1.37 11.16 -1.76
C PHE A 28 -1.92 12.59 -1.69
N LYS A 29 -1.02 13.58 -1.61
CA LYS A 29 -1.40 15.01 -1.54
C LYS A 29 -2.22 15.47 -2.76
N SER A 30 -1.93 14.95 -3.95
CA SER A 30 -2.57 15.37 -5.21
C SER A 30 -2.63 14.21 -6.20
N PHE A 31 -3.32 13.13 -5.83
CA PHE A 31 -3.30 11.87 -6.60
C PHE A 31 -3.84 11.98 -8.03
N SER A 32 -4.89 12.78 -8.25
CA SER A 32 -5.57 12.90 -9.56
C SER A 32 -4.62 13.33 -10.68
N VAL A 33 -3.62 14.14 -10.35
CA VAL A 33 -2.58 14.67 -11.26
C VAL A 33 -1.20 14.02 -11.06
N SER A 34 -1.12 12.99 -10.22
CA SER A 34 0.14 12.33 -9.89
C SER A 34 0.70 11.47 -11.03
N ARG A 35 2.03 11.31 -11.07
CA ARG A 35 2.66 10.37 -12.02
C ARG A 35 2.32 8.93 -11.68
N VAL A 36 2.15 8.61 -10.38
CA VAL A 36 1.66 7.29 -9.93
C VAL A 36 0.32 6.95 -10.59
N ARG A 37 -0.67 7.84 -10.54
CA ARG A 37 -1.97 7.59 -11.19
C ARG A 37 -1.84 7.41 -12.69
N LYS A 38 -1.03 8.26 -13.35
CA LYS A 38 -0.75 8.11 -14.79
C LYS A 38 -0.17 6.74 -15.10
N MET A 39 0.84 6.29 -14.36
CA MET A 39 1.46 4.97 -14.55
C MET A 39 0.50 3.80 -14.31
N LEU A 40 -0.40 3.89 -13.32
CA LEU A 40 -1.41 2.86 -13.09
C LEU A 40 -2.35 2.71 -14.29
N ILE A 41 -2.73 3.83 -14.91
CA ILE A 41 -3.56 3.85 -16.13
C ILE A 41 -2.75 3.31 -17.31
N ASP A 42 -1.53 3.83 -17.53
CA ASP A 42 -0.67 3.44 -18.66
C ASP A 42 -0.29 1.95 -18.63
N ARG A 43 -0.24 1.33 -17.44
CA ARG A 43 0.01 -0.11 -17.24
C ARG A 43 -1.26 -0.97 -17.19
N GLU A 44 -2.43 -0.38 -17.40
CA GLU A 44 -3.73 -1.04 -17.29
C GLU A 44 -3.91 -1.81 -15.97
N ALA A 45 -3.42 -1.22 -14.87
CA ALA A 45 -3.46 -1.83 -13.55
C ALA A 45 -4.89 -2.23 -13.20
N LYS A 46 -5.06 -3.49 -12.78
CA LYS A 46 -6.39 -4.01 -12.44
C LYS A 46 -6.86 -3.43 -11.13
N LEU A 47 -8.15 -3.09 -11.10
CA LEU A 47 -8.84 -2.78 -9.86
C LEU A 47 -9.11 -4.08 -9.11
N HIS A 48 -9.07 -4.03 -7.80
CA HIS A 48 -9.43 -5.13 -6.93
C HIS A 48 -10.89 -5.57 -7.25
N PRO A 49 -11.15 -6.88 -7.43
CA PRO A 49 -12.45 -7.35 -7.89
C PRO A 49 -13.58 -7.01 -6.91
N THR A 50 -13.35 -7.27 -5.62
CA THR A 50 -14.37 -7.15 -4.55
C THR A 50 -14.15 -5.91 -3.68
N GLU A 51 -12.95 -5.75 -3.15
CA GLU A 51 -12.63 -4.71 -2.17
C GLU A 51 -12.75 -3.27 -2.71
N VAL A 52 -13.10 -2.39 -1.78
CA VAL A 52 -13.19 -0.94 -1.96
C VAL A 52 -12.47 -0.24 -0.81
N CYS A 53 -12.08 1.01 -1.04
CA CYS A 53 -11.48 1.85 -0.02
C CYS A 53 -12.42 1.95 1.21
N PRO A 54 -11.94 1.63 2.43
CA PRO A 54 -12.76 1.71 3.63
C PRO A 54 -13.11 3.16 3.99
N TYR A 55 -12.32 4.13 3.53
CA TYR A 55 -12.54 5.56 3.81
C TYR A 55 -13.58 6.20 2.89
N CYS A 56 -13.54 5.90 1.60
CA CYS A 56 -14.34 6.62 0.60
C CYS A 56 -15.10 5.71 -0.37
N ARG A 57 -15.09 4.39 -0.16
CA ARG A 57 -15.76 3.36 -0.98
C ARG A 57 -15.38 3.31 -2.47
N ALA A 58 -14.37 4.08 -2.89
CA ALA A 58 -13.85 4.02 -4.25
C ALA A 58 -13.12 2.70 -4.51
N LYS A 59 -13.10 2.26 -5.77
CA LYS A 59 -12.34 1.07 -6.19
C LYS A 59 -10.84 1.25 -5.90
N LEU A 60 -10.17 0.13 -5.59
CA LEU A 60 -8.76 0.05 -5.24
C LEU A 60 -7.96 -0.52 -6.41
N TRP A 61 -6.80 0.05 -6.73
CA TRP A 61 -5.79 -0.61 -7.55
C TRP A 61 -4.89 -1.49 -6.68
N ASN A 62 -4.56 -2.67 -7.17
CA ASN A 62 -3.52 -3.52 -6.60
C ASN A 62 -2.16 -3.10 -7.18
N MET A 63 -1.31 -2.45 -6.39
CA MET A 63 -0.01 -1.96 -6.86
C MET A 63 1.03 -3.07 -7.00
N LEU A 64 0.88 -4.19 -6.28
CA LEU A 64 1.74 -5.37 -6.42
C LEU A 64 1.57 -6.00 -7.81
N GLN A 65 0.33 -6.25 -8.24
CA GLN A 65 0.03 -6.74 -9.59
C GLN A 65 0.51 -5.78 -10.68
N ALA A 66 0.47 -4.47 -10.42
CA ALA A 66 0.98 -3.45 -11.34
C ALA A 66 2.52 -3.31 -11.34
N LYS A 67 3.24 -4.03 -10.47
CA LYS A 67 4.69 -3.89 -10.22
C LYS A 67 5.08 -2.45 -9.89
N MET A 68 4.33 -1.84 -8.97
CA MET A 68 4.43 -0.42 -8.60
C MET A 68 4.56 -0.18 -7.10
N VAL A 69 4.80 -1.23 -6.30
CA VAL A 69 5.19 -1.05 -4.90
C VAL A 69 6.51 -0.28 -4.86
N PRO A 70 6.63 0.81 -4.07
CA PRO A 70 7.89 1.54 -3.96
C PRO A 70 9.00 0.63 -3.41
N GLY A 71 10.18 0.61 -4.04
CA GLY A 71 11.29 -0.23 -3.57
C GLY A 71 11.81 0.12 -2.17
N SER A 72 11.46 1.30 -1.64
CA SER A 72 11.75 1.70 -0.27
C SER A 72 10.61 1.37 0.72
N ALA A 73 9.58 0.61 0.31
CA ALA A 73 8.41 0.36 1.15
C ALA A 73 8.78 -0.51 2.35
N SER A 74 9.40 -1.67 2.12
CA SER A 74 9.81 -2.59 3.20
C SER A 74 10.68 -1.91 4.25
N SER A 75 11.74 -1.21 3.82
CA SER A 75 12.63 -0.50 4.75
C SER A 75 11.96 0.63 5.53
N ARG A 76 11.01 1.37 4.91
CA ARG A 76 10.27 2.43 5.61
C ARG A 76 9.22 1.90 6.58
N LEU A 77 8.67 0.72 6.32
CA LEU A 77 7.63 0.09 7.13
C LEU A 77 8.20 -0.88 8.16
N GLY A 78 9.53 -1.08 8.19
CA GLY A 78 10.15 -2.08 9.07
C GLY A 78 9.67 -3.49 8.74
N ALA A 79 9.43 -3.78 7.46
CA ALA A 79 8.89 -5.05 7.00
C ALA A 79 9.95 -5.87 6.25
N TYR A 80 9.73 -7.18 6.16
CA TYR A 80 10.51 -8.05 5.28
C TYR A 80 10.38 -7.60 3.80
N ASP A 81 11.43 -7.86 3.03
CA ASP A 81 11.42 -7.59 1.59
C ASP A 81 10.34 -8.42 0.89
N GLU A 82 9.67 -7.83 -0.10
CA GLU A 82 8.57 -8.43 -0.87
C GLU A 82 7.33 -8.86 -0.05
N CYS A 83 7.32 -8.62 1.27
CA CYS A 83 6.18 -8.91 2.15
C CYS A 83 5.32 -7.66 2.39
N VAL A 84 5.11 -6.82 1.36
CA VAL A 84 4.29 -5.60 1.46
C VAL A 84 3.20 -5.61 0.41
N GLU A 85 1.96 -5.77 0.86
CA GLU A 85 0.78 -5.53 0.05
C GLU A 85 0.43 -4.04 0.04
N TYR A 86 0.15 -3.51 -1.15
CA TYR A 86 0.00 -2.07 -1.34
C TYR A 86 -1.16 -1.77 -2.29
N TYR A 87 -2.16 -1.06 -1.77
CA TYR A 87 -3.37 -0.70 -2.50
C TYR A 87 -3.56 0.81 -2.50
N VAL A 88 -4.04 1.37 -3.62
CA VAL A 88 -4.39 2.78 -3.72
C VAL A 88 -5.76 2.96 -4.38
N CYS A 89 -6.65 3.73 -3.75
CA CYS A 89 -7.97 3.98 -4.32
C CYS A 89 -7.94 5.08 -5.40
N LEU A 90 -9.01 5.18 -6.18
CA LEU A 90 -9.14 6.21 -7.22
C LEU A 90 -9.00 7.66 -6.71
N ASN A 91 -9.19 7.89 -5.40
CA ASN A 91 -9.04 9.19 -4.74
C ASN A 91 -7.67 9.38 -4.05
N GLY A 92 -6.79 8.39 -4.07
CA GLY A 92 -5.42 8.50 -3.55
C GLY A 92 -5.23 8.08 -2.09
N HIS A 93 -6.22 7.45 -1.46
CA HIS A 93 -6.01 6.78 -0.17
C HIS A 93 -5.24 5.48 -0.39
N VAL A 94 -4.24 5.26 0.46
CA VAL A 94 -3.41 4.07 0.49
C VAL A 94 -3.77 3.22 1.69
N LEU A 95 -3.78 1.90 1.46
CA LEU A 95 -3.89 0.87 2.48
C LEU A 95 -2.83 -0.17 2.17
N GLY A 96 -2.25 -0.76 3.20
CA GLY A 96 -1.39 -1.90 3.00
C GLY A 96 -1.24 -2.73 4.24
N ILE A 97 -0.70 -3.91 3.99
CA ILE A 97 -0.44 -4.95 4.97
C ILE A 97 1.01 -5.36 4.74
N CYS A 98 1.75 -5.62 5.81
CA CYS A 98 3.10 -6.14 5.69
C CYS A 98 3.43 -7.13 6.79
N THR A 99 4.42 -7.98 6.57
CA THR A 99 5.03 -8.79 7.64
C THR A 99 6.19 -8.00 8.24
N LEU A 100 6.05 -7.63 9.50
CA LEU A 100 6.99 -6.80 10.24
C LEU A 100 8.25 -7.60 10.62
N LEU A 101 9.38 -6.90 10.62
CA LEU A 101 10.60 -7.39 11.23
C LEU A 101 10.42 -7.44 12.76
N PRO A 102 11.00 -8.45 13.45
CA PRO A 102 10.95 -8.50 14.90
C PRO A 102 11.56 -7.24 15.51
N LEU A 103 10.83 -6.60 16.41
CA LEU A 103 11.41 -5.56 17.27
C LEU A 103 12.40 -6.25 18.23
N SER A 104 13.66 -5.82 18.17
CA SER A 104 14.76 -6.38 18.97
C SER A 104 14.64 -6.04 20.45
#